data_AF-A0A960LD84-F1
#
_entry.id   AF-A0A960LD84-F1
#
_cell.length_a   1.000
_cell.length_b   1.000
_cell.length_c   1.000
_cell.angle_alpha   90.00
_cell.angle_beta   90.00
_cell.angle_gamma   90.00
#
_symmetry.space_group_name_H-M   'P 1'
#
loop_
_entity.id
_entity.type
_entity.pdbx_description
1 polymer ?
#
loop_
_entity_poly.entity_id
_entity_poly.type
_entity_poly.pdbx_seq_one_letter_code
_entity_poly.pdbx_strand_id
1 'polypeptide(L)'
;MIPIPQNAAHWHVILVHAPALFFMVSVVMMSLATIWNDVRWQRVALWFIVATAAITAITFKFGEEAEHLVRMLPDTKGFIHPHEELAEAARNIIIPFGILILALWWFTRKHTILPAWLSWGSVVIMIGIIILLMNVAELGGKINHPEIRPGWVPGSSPAAIQHNDEDDDDED
;
A
#
# COMPACT_ATOMS: atom_id res chain seq x y z
N MET A 1 -5.59 31.03 11.97
CA MET A 1 -5.05 29.80 11.38
C MET A 1 -5.42 28.66 12.30
N ILE A 2 -6.18 27.69 11.82
CA ILE A 2 -6.55 26.49 12.61
C ILE A 2 -5.32 25.57 12.57
N PRO A 3 -4.74 25.17 13.72
CA PRO A 3 -3.64 24.22 13.75
C PRO A 3 -4.17 22.86 13.25
N ILE A 4 -3.64 22.38 12.13
CA ILE A 4 -3.95 21.02 11.65
C ILE A 4 -3.35 20.05 12.67
N PRO A 5 -4.13 19.12 13.26
CA PRO A 5 -3.58 18.13 14.17
C PRO A 5 -2.56 17.28 13.40
N GLN A 6 -1.28 17.42 13.74
CA GLN A 6 -0.20 16.62 13.18
C GLN A 6 -0.17 15.23 13.86
N ASN A 7 -1.24 14.46 13.67
CA ASN A 7 -1.30 13.08 14.12
C ASN A 7 -1.02 12.12 12.95
N ALA A 8 -0.68 10.87 13.27
CA ALA A 8 -0.30 9.88 12.28
C ALA A 8 -1.36 9.63 11.21
N ALA A 9 -2.65 9.74 11.56
CA ALA A 9 -3.77 9.60 10.62
C ALA A 9 -3.72 10.61 9.48
N HIS A 10 -3.36 11.87 9.78
CA HIS A 10 -3.22 12.90 8.74
C HIS A 10 -2.13 12.54 7.73
N TRP A 11 -0.96 12.11 8.22
CA TRP A 11 0.16 11.71 7.35
C TRP A 11 -0.14 10.43 6.58
N HIS A 12 -0.83 9.47 7.19
CA HIS A 12 -1.21 8.24 6.53
C HIS A 12 -2.12 8.50 5.31
N VAL A 13 -3.16 9.32 5.46
CA VAL A 13 -4.09 9.66 4.37
C VAL A 13 -3.41 10.43 3.23
N ILE A 14 -2.40 11.25 3.53
CA ILE A 14 -1.61 11.95 2.50
C ILE A 14 -0.75 10.95 1.71
N LEU A 15 -0.12 9.99 2.40
CA LEU A 15 0.91 9.14 1.82
C LEU A 15 0.37 7.84 1.22
N VAL A 16 -0.86 7.42 1.55
CA VAL A 16 -1.42 6.12 1.15
C VAL A 16 -1.41 5.88 -0.36
N HIS A 17 -1.58 6.90 -1.18
CA HIS A 17 -1.63 6.72 -2.65
C HIS A 17 -0.24 6.77 -3.31
N ALA A 18 0.77 7.31 -2.62
CA ALA A 18 2.09 7.52 -3.20
C ALA A 18 2.77 6.20 -3.62
N PRO A 19 2.78 5.12 -2.81
CA PRO A 19 3.39 3.85 -3.21
C PRO A 19 2.87 3.29 -4.54
N ALA A 20 1.54 3.22 -4.72
CA ALA A 20 0.95 2.64 -5.92
C ALA A 20 1.31 3.46 -7.16
N LEU A 21 1.16 4.79 -7.10
CA LEU A 21 1.49 5.68 -8.21
C LEU A 21 2.97 5.63 -8.56
N PHE A 22 3.86 5.60 -7.56
CA PHE A 22 5.30 5.57 -7.82
C PHE A 22 5.76 4.21 -8.36
N PHE A 23 5.13 3.10 -7.97
CA PHE A 23 5.37 1.83 -8.65
C PHE A 23 4.90 1.85 -10.11
N MET A 24 3.77 2.48 -10.43
CA MET A 24 3.32 2.65 -11.83
C MET A 24 4.33 3.44 -12.65
N VAL A 25 4.84 4.55 -12.11
CA VAL A 25 5.90 5.34 -12.75
C VAL A 25 7.18 4.51 -12.88
N SER A 26 7.56 3.73 -11.85
CA SER A 26 8.73 2.85 -11.88
C SER A 26 8.65 1.80 -12.99
N VAL A 27 7.47 1.22 -13.22
CA VAL A 27 7.22 0.26 -14.32
C VAL A 27 7.52 0.91 -15.67
N VAL A 28 6.98 2.10 -15.92
CA VAL A 28 7.22 2.82 -17.17
C VAL A 28 8.70 3.16 -17.32
N MET A 29 9.33 3.70 -16.28
CA MET A 29 10.75 4.07 -16.30
C MET A 29 11.66 2.87 -16.56
N MET A 30 11.48 1.77 -15.83
CA MET A 30 12.31 0.57 -16.00
C MET A 30 12.09 -0.07 -17.38
N SER A 31 10.86 -0.09 -17.87
CA SER A 31 10.54 -0.63 -19.21
C SER A 31 11.22 0.17 -20.31
N LEU A 32 11.06 1.50 -20.31
CA LEU A 32 11.70 2.38 -21.30
C LEU A 32 13.22 2.32 -21.22
N ALA A 33 13.79 2.31 -20.00
CA ALA A 33 15.22 2.18 -19.80
C ALA A 33 15.79 0.87 -20.38
N THR A 34 15.02 -0.23 -20.25
CA THR A 34 15.39 -1.54 -20.77
C THR A 34 15.27 -1.60 -22.29
N ILE A 35 14.19 -1.05 -22.87
CA ILE A 35 13.98 -0.99 -24.33
C ILE A 35 15.09 -0.17 -25.00
N TRP A 36 15.47 0.97 -24.41
CA TRP A 36 16.51 1.84 -24.93
C TRP A 36 17.94 1.40 -24.58
N ASN A 37 18.10 0.38 -23.73
CA ASN A 37 19.40 -0.06 -23.22
C ASN A 37 20.24 1.08 -22.59
N ASP A 38 19.59 2.06 -21.93
CA ASP A 38 20.30 3.19 -21.30
C ASP A 38 20.54 2.94 -19.80
N VAL A 39 21.80 2.73 -19.44
CA VAL A 39 22.27 2.48 -18.07
C VAL A 39 21.88 3.60 -17.11
N ARG A 40 21.86 4.86 -17.56
CA ARG A 40 21.51 6.00 -16.72
C ARG A 40 20.03 5.95 -16.36
N TRP A 41 19.16 5.69 -17.32
CA TRP A 41 17.73 5.54 -17.07
C TRP A 41 17.42 4.32 -16.19
N GLN A 42 18.14 3.20 -16.38
CA GLN A 42 18.00 2.03 -15.49
C GLN A 42 18.37 2.40 -14.05
N ARG A 43 19.45 3.17 -13.87
CA ARG A 43 19.88 3.63 -12.54
C ARG A 43 18.86 4.55 -11.87
N VAL A 44 18.26 5.47 -12.61
CA VAL A 44 17.20 6.34 -12.07
C VAL A 44 15.99 5.48 -11.68
N ALA A 45 15.58 4.53 -12.51
CA ALA A 45 14.47 3.62 -12.21
C ALA A 45 14.74 2.79 -10.93
N LEU A 46 15.95 2.23 -10.76
CA LEU A 46 16.33 1.51 -9.54
C LEU A 46 16.21 2.39 -8.28
N TRP A 47 16.74 3.61 -8.33
CA TRP A 47 16.64 4.55 -7.20
C TRP A 47 15.20 4.95 -6.89
N PHE A 48 14.39 5.14 -7.93
CA PHE A 48 12.99 5.48 -7.77
C PHE A 48 12.20 4.33 -7.11
N ILE A 49 12.50 3.07 -7.45
CA ILE A 49 11.95 1.89 -6.78
C ILE A 49 12.36 1.83 -5.31
N VAL A 50 13.64 2.07 -4.99
CA VAL A 50 14.13 2.10 -3.60
C VAL A 50 13.44 3.20 -2.79
N ALA A 51 13.31 4.40 -3.37
CA ALA A 51 12.59 5.50 -2.73
C ALA A 51 11.12 5.17 -2.49
N THR A 52 10.46 4.51 -3.45
CA THR A 52 9.07 4.05 -3.31
C THR A 52 8.93 3.05 -2.16
N ALA A 53 9.83 2.08 -2.05
CA ALA A 53 9.82 1.13 -0.94
C ALA A 53 10.02 1.81 0.43
N ALA A 54 10.89 2.82 0.51
CA ALA A 54 11.06 3.61 1.73
C ALA A 54 9.80 4.40 2.09
N ILE A 55 9.12 4.99 1.10
CA ILE A 55 7.83 5.68 1.31
C ILE A 55 6.78 4.69 1.81
N THR A 56 6.68 3.48 1.24
CA THR A 56 5.78 2.45 1.75
C THR A 56 6.02 2.14 3.23
N ALA A 57 7.29 2.04 3.67
CA ALA A 57 7.62 1.81 5.07
C ALA A 57 7.07 2.92 5.97
N ILE A 58 7.24 4.18 5.56
CA ILE A 58 6.77 5.36 6.28
C ILE A 58 5.24 5.39 6.32
N THR A 59 4.58 5.17 5.18
CA THR A 59 3.11 5.12 5.08
C THR A 59 2.52 4.06 5.98
N PHE A 60 3.11 2.86 6.00
CA PHE A 60 2.64 1.75 6.84
C PHE A 60 2.76 2.09 8.32
N LYS A 61 3.91 2.63 8.75
CA LYS A 61 4.12 3.05 10.14
C LYS A 61 3.08 4.07 10.60
N PHE A 62 2.79 5.08 9.77
CA PHE A 62 1.73 6.03 10.09
C PHE A 62 0.34 5.38 10.09
N GLY A 63 0.13 4.30 9.33
CA GLY A 63 -1.10 3.51 9.34
C GLY A 63 -1.34 2.80 10.67
N GLU A 64 -0.33 2.10 11.18
CA GLU A 64 -0.40 1.44 12.51
C GLU A 64 -0.74 2.46 13.61
N GLU A 65 -0.03 3.59 13.63
CA GLU A 65 -0.28 4.66 14.60
C GLU A 65 -1.68 5.29 14.43
N ALA A 66 -2.16 5.43 13.19
CA ALA A 66 -3.50 5.94 12.90
C ALA A 66 -4.58 4.97 13.37
N GLU A 67 -4.33 3.67 13.27
CA GLU A 67 -5.28 2.65 13.62
C GLU A 67 -5.68 2.70 15.08
N HIS A 68 -4.72 2.89 15.99
CA HIS A 68 -4.99 3.06 17.42
C HIS A 68 -5.98 4.21 17.70
N LEU A 69 -5.98 5.26 16.87
CA LEU A 69 -6.91 6.38 16.98
C LEU A 69 -8.31 6.03 16.47
N VAL A 70 -8.40 5.22 15.41
CA VAL A 70 -9.66 4.91 14.71
C VAL A 70 -10.36 3.67 15.26
N ARG A 71 -9.63 2.72 15.89
CA ARG A 71 -10.18 1.50 16.52
C ARG A 71 -11.22 1.79 17.61
N MET A 72 -11.27 3.03 18.13
CA MET A 72 -12.25 3.47 19.14
C MET A 72 -13.60 3.88 18.54
N LEU A 73 -13.69 4.02 17.21
CA LEU A 73 -14.93 4.42 16.53
C LEU A 73 -15.86 3.21 16.29
N PRO A 74 -17.19 3.39 16.42
CA PRO A 74 -18.17 2.38 16.01
C PRO A 74 -18.08 2.08 14.50
N ASP A 75 -18.48 0.87 14.08
CA ASP A 75 -18.64 0.46 12.68
C ASP A 75 -17.40 0.48 11.77
N THR A 76 -16.19 0.58 12.33
CA THR A 76 -14.93 0.58 11.56
C THR A 76 -14.10 -0.68 11.75
N LYS A 77 -14.22 -1.37 12.89
CA LYS A 77 -13.36 -2.53 13.25
C LYS A 77 -13.35 -3.64 12.19
N GLY A 78 -14.52 -4.01 11.65
CA GLY A 78 -14.65 -5.06 10.64
C GLY A 78 -13.98 -4.73 9.29
N PHE A 79 -13.71 -3.45 9.02
CA PHE A 79 -13.08 -2.98 7.77
C PHE A 79 -11.60 -2.61 7.96
N ILE A 80 -11.23 -2.16 9.16
CA ILE A 80 -9.84 -1.81 9.48
C ILE A 80 -8.95 -3.06 9.44
N HIS A 81 -9.37 -4.15 10.10
CA HIS A 81 -8.50 -5.33 10.23
C HIS A 81 -8.11 -5.96 8.88
N PRO A 82 -9.03 -6.16 7.91
CA PRO A 82 -8.65 -6.65 6.58
C PRO A 82 -7.74 -5.68 5.82
N HIS A 83 -7.92 -4.36 5.99
CA HIS A 83 -7.04 -3.36 5.38
C HIS A 83 -5.62 -3.43 5.96
N GLU A 84 -5.50 -3.53 7.29
CA GLU A 84 -4.24 -3.66 8.01
C GLU A 84 -3.49 -4.93 7.60
N GLU A 85 -4.17 -6.08 7.60
CA GLU A 85 -3.58 -7.38 7.24
C GLU A 85 -3.02 -7.36 5.81
N LEU A 86 -3.80 -6.82 4.86
CA LEU A 86 -3.36 -6.73 3.47
C LEU A 86 -2.25 -5.69 3.29
N ALA A 87 -2.29 -4.58 4.03
CA ALA A 87 -1.22 -3.58 4.02
C ALA A 87 0.08 -4.15 4.60
N GLU A 88 0.00 -4.99 5.62
CA GLU A 88 1.13 -5.72 6.19
C GLU A 88 1.72 -6.71 5.18
N ALA A 89 0.87 -7.48 4.49
CA ALA A 89 1.31 -8.35 3.41
C ALA A 89 2.03 -7.57 2.30
N ALA A 90 1.49 -6.41 1.90
CA ALA A 90 2.11 -5.53 0.92
C ALA A 90 3.48 -5.01 1.39
N ARG A 91 3.58 -4.53 2.64
CA ARG A 91 4.85 -4.11 3.26
C ARG A 91 5.87 -5.24 3.26
N ASN A 92 5.47 -6.45 3.64
CA ASN A 92 6.33 -7.63 3.72
C ASN A 92 6.86 -8.09 2.35
N ILE A 93 6.22 -7.69 1.25
CA ILE A 93 6.72 -7.91 -0.12
C ILE A 93 7.58 -6.73 -0.59
N ILE A 94 7.10 -5.50 -0.39
CA ILE A 94 7.72 -4.29 -0.93
C ILE A 94 9.07 -4.01 -0.28
N ILE A 95 9.22 -4.19 1.03
CA ILE A 95 10.47 -3.86 1.74
C ILE A 95 11.62 -4.80 1.31
N PRO A 96 11.47 -6.14 1.32
CA PRO A 96 12.50 -7.03 0.78
C PRO A 96 12.79 -6.78 -0.69
N PHE A 97 11.77 -6.47 -1.50
CA PHE A 97 11.98 -6.12 -2.91
C PHE A 97 12.82 -4.85 -3.05
N GLY A 98 12.55 -3.80 -2.27
CA GLY A 98 13.36 -2.58 -2.24
C GLY A 98 14.82 -2.83 -1.85
N ILE A 99 15.06 -3.70 -0.85
CA ILE A 99 16.41 -4.11 -0.43
C ILE A 99 17.11 -4.88 -1.56
N LEU A 100 16.41 -5.80 -2.22
CA LEU A 100 16.95 -6.56 -3.36
C LEU A 100 17.33 -5.61 -4.51
N ILE A 101 16.50 -4.62 -4.81
CA ILE A 101 16.77 -3.61 -5.84
C ILE A 101 17.96 -2.72 -5.46
N LEU A 102 18.10 -2.37 -4.18
CA LEU A 102 19.27 -1.64 -3.68
C LEU A 102 20.56 -2.48 -3.82
N ALA A 103 20.50 -3.78 -3.52
CA ALA A 103 21.61 -4.71 -3.73
C ALA A 103 21.95 -4.84 -5.23
N LEU A 104 20.94 -4.95 -6.08
CA LEU A 104 21.08 -5.01 -7.54
C LEU A 104 21.78 -3.75 -8.08
N TRP A 105 21.39 -2.56 -7.59
CA TRP A 105 22.07 -1.32 -7.88
C TRP A 105 23.54 -1.34 -7.44
N TRP A 106 23.82 -1.82 -6.22
CA TRP A 106 25.19 -1.88 -5.70
C TRP A 106 26.10 -2.77 -6.55
N PHE A 107 25.62 -3.93 -7.01
CA PHE A 107 26.39 -4.83 -7.87
C PHE A 107 26.60 -4.27 -9.29
N THR A 108 25.65 -3.47 -9.79
CA THR A 108 25.71 -2.89 -11.15
C THR A 108 26.28 -1.46 -11.19
N ARG A 109 26.79 -0.95 -10.05
CA ARG A 109 27.30 0.43 -9.94
C ARG A 109 28.43 0.79 -10.90
N LYS A 110 29.19 -0.18 -11.40
CA LYS A 110 30.32 0.00 -12.34
C LYS A 110 29.90 0.16 -13.81
N HIS A 111 28.70 0.69 -14.06
CA HIS A 111 28.14 0.95 -15.40
C HIS A 111 27.85 -0.29 -16.25
N THR A 112 27.47 -1.40 -15.61
CA THR A 112 26.98 -2.57 -16.36
C THR A 112 25.49 -2.39 -16.64
N ILE A 113 25.09 -2.56 -17.90
CA ILE A 113 23.67 -2.68 -18.27
C ILE A 113 23.08 -3.86 -17.51
N LEU A 114 21.90 -3.66 -16.90
CA LEU A 114 21.19 -4.75 -16.27
C LEU A 114 20.80 -5.79 -17.32
N PRO A 115 21.02 -7.08 -17.06
CA PRO A 115 20.46 -8.14 -17.88
C PRO A 115 18.96 -7.93 -18.08
N ALA A 116 18.48 -8.05 -19.32
CA ALA A 116 17.08 -7.76 -19.66
C ALA A 116 16.09 -8.61 -18.83
N TRP A 117 16.44 -9.86 -18.51
CA TRP A 117 15.59 -10.74 -17.70
C TRP A 117 15.42 -10.24 -16.25
N LEU A 118 16.43 -9.61 -15.65
CA LEU A 118 16.31 -8.99 -14.33
C LEU A 118 15.44 -7.73 -14.39
N SER A 119 15.61 -6.93 -15.43
CA SER A 119 14.82 -5.71 -15.63
C SER A 119 13.35 -6.04 -15.86
N TRP A 120 13.05 -6.98 -16.76
CA TRP A 120 11.68 -7.44 -16.98
C TRP A 120 11.10 -8.20 -15.78
N GLY A 121 11.92 -8.98 -15.07
CA GLY A 121 11.51 -9.63 -13.82
C GLY A 121 11.08 -8.62 -12.76
N SER A 122 11.82 -7.53 -12.59
CA SER A 122 11.44 -6.45 -11.67
C SER A 122 10.16 -5.73 -12.12
N VAL A 123 9.94 -5.53 -13.42
CA VAL A 123 8.68 -4.99 -13.96
C VAL A 123 7.48 -5.88 -13.60
N VAL A 124 7.59 -7.19 -13.79
CA VAL A 124 6.51 -8.14 -13.46
C VAL A 124 6.19 -8.11 -11.96
N ILE A 125 7.21 -8.10 -11.11
CA ILE A 125 7.03 -7.99 -9.65
C ILE A 125 6.31 -6.68 -9.29
N MET A 126 6.72 -5.55 -9.87
CA MET A 126 6.07 -4.25 -9.61
C MET A 126 4.61 -4.22 -10.05
N ILE A 127 4.24 -4.86 -11.17
CA ILE A 127 2.84 -5.01 -11.58
C ILE A 127 2.03 -5.77 -10.52
N GLY A 128 2.58 -6.88 -10.00
CA GLY A 128 1.96 -7.61 -8.89
C GLY A 128 1.80 -6.76 -7.62
N ILE A 129 2.82 -5.97 -7.27
CA ILE A 129 2.77 -5.02 -6.16
C ILE A 129 1.68 -3.96 -6.36
N ILE A 130 1.54 -3.40 -7.57
CA ILE A 130 0.50 -2.41 -7.89
C ILE A 130 -0.89 -3.02 -7.68
N ILE A 131 -1.13 -4.22 -8.19
CA ILE A 131 -2.41 -4.93 -8.00
C ILE A 131 -2.69 -5.13 -6.51
N LEU A 132 -1.69 -5.57 -5.74
CA LEU A 132 -1.84 -5.75 -4.29
C LEU A 132 -2.19 -4.42 -3.59
N LEU A 133 -1.48 -3.34 -3.91
CA LEU A 133 -1.74 -2.01 -3.35
C LEU A 133 -3.11 -1.45 -3.74
N MET A 134 -3.61 -1.76 -4.94
CA MET A 134 -4.98 -1.39 -5.34
C MET A 134 -6.02 -2.10 -4.47
N ASN A 135 -5.82 -3.38 -4.13
CA ASN A 135 -6.69 -4.10 -3.20
C ASN A 135 -6.63 -3.51 -1.78
N VAL A 136 -5.42 -3.12 -1.31
CA VAL A 136 -5.25 -2.41 -0.03
C VAL A 136 -6.04 -1.10 -0.03
N ALA A 137 -5.97 -0.34 -1.14
CA ALA A 137 -6.69 0.92 -1.30
C ALA A 137 -8.21 0.71 -1.33
N GLU A 138 -8.71 -0.37 -1.95
CA GLU A 138 -10.14 -0.71 -1.93
C GLU A 138 -10.64 -0.97 -0.51
N LEU A 139 -9.90 -1.78 0.27
CA LEU A 139 -10.24 -2.04 1.66
C LEU A 139 -10.18 -0.77 2.51
N GLY A 140 -9.17 0.08 2.28
CA GLY A 140 -9.04 1.38 2.96
C GLY A 140 -10.18 2.33 2.62
N GLY A 141 -10.65 2.31 1.37
CA GLY A 141 -11.83 3.04 0.93
C GLY A 141 -13.07 2.67 1.75
N LYS A 142 -13.30 1.37 1.99
CA LYS A 142 -14.47 0.87 2.75
C LYS A 142 -14.52 1.40 4.18
N ILE A 143 -13.38 1.83 4.75
CA ILE A 143 -13.33 2.44 6.09
C ILE A 143 -14.08 3.78 6.12
N ASN A 144 -13.84 4.67 5.15
CA ASN A 144 -14.39 6.03 5.15
C ASN A 144 -15.52 6.26 4.13
N HIS A 145 -15.72 5.32 3.20
CA HIS A 145 -16.74 5.36 2.16
C HIS A 145 -17.75 4.23 2.38
N PRO A 146 -18.79 4.44 3.22
CA PRO A 146 -19.84 3.44 3.40
C PRO A 146 -20.57 3.13 2.08
N GLU A 147 -20.60 4.06 1.12
CA GLU A 147 -21.24 3.92 -0.19
C GLU A 147 -20.65 2.82 -1.08
N ILE A 148 -19.40 2.39 -0.83
CA ILE A 148 -18.78 1.28 -1.56
C ILE A 148 -18.89 -0.06 -0.82
N ARG A 149 -19.58 -0.09 0.33
CA ARG A 149 -19.82 -1.32 1.08
C ARG A 149 -20.99 -2.10 0.45
N PRO A 150 -20.92 -3.44 0.41
CA PRO A 150 -22.07 -4.25 0.00
C PRO A 150 -23.31 -3.94 0.85
N GLY A 151 -24.47 -3.76 0.20
CA GLY A 151 -25.74 -3.52 0.87
C GLY A 151 -25.99 -2.07 1.34
N TRP A 152 -25.15 -1.11 0.95
CA TRP A 152 -25.38 0.29 1.29
C TRP A 152 -26.66 0.84 0.63
N VAL A 153 -27.47 1.54 1.43
CA VAL A 153 -28.68 2.26 0.98
C VAL A 153 -28.54 3.74 1.35
N PRO A 154 -28.75 4.69 0.43
CA PRO A 154 -28.73 6.10 0.76
C PRO A 154 -29.75 6.45 1.85
N GLY A 155 -29.31 7.01 2.97
CA GLY A 155 -30.19 7.50 4.04
C GLY A 155 -30.50 6.51 5.17
N SER A 156 -29.97 5.28 5.15
CA SER A 156 -29.98 4.42 6.33
C SER A 156 -28.97 4.94 7.35
N SER A 157 -29.44 5.45 8.50
CA SER A 157 -28.59 5.76 9.66
C SER A 157 -27.89 4.47 10.14
N PRO A 158 -26.61 4.49 10.58
CA PRO A 158 -25.88 3.28 10.98
C PRO A 158 -26.47 2.48 12.16
N ALA A 159 -27.58 2.91 12.75
CA ALA A 159 -28.19 2.27 13.92
C ALA A 159 -29.01 0.99 13.63
N ALA A 160 -28.91 0.38 12.45
CA ALA A 160 -29.72 -0.79 12.10
C ALA A 160 -28.91 -1.86 11.36
N ILE A 161 -27.77 -2.25 11.91
CA ILE A 161 -27.33 -3.65 11.79
C ILE A 161 -27.70 -4.27 13.13
N GLN A 162 -28.82 -5.00 13.15
CA GLN A 162 -29.21 -5.81 14.29
C GLN A 162 -28.06 -6.78 14.57
N HIS A 163 -27.49 -6.65 15.77
CA HIS A 163 -26.76 -7.72 16.42
C HIS A 163 -27.77 -8.87 16.54
N ASN A 164 -27.64 -9.89 15.69
CA ASN A 164 -28.22 -11.18 16.01
C ASN A 164 -27.33 -11.75 17.11
N ASP A 165 -27.67 -11.39 18.35
CA ASP A 165 -27.33 -12.18 19.51
C ASP A 165 -28.10 -13.50 19.33
N GLU A 166 -27.48 -14.47 18.66
CA GLU A 166 -27.76 -15.87 18.91
C GLU A 166 -26.99 -16.23 20.19
N ASP A 167 -27.54 -15.78 21.32
CA ASP A 167 -27.42 -16.51 22.58
C ASP A 167 -28.17 -17.82 22.39
N ASP A 168 -27.44 -18.93 22.29
CA ASP A 168 -27.91 -20.20 22.85
C ASP A 168 -26.96 -20.54 23.99
N ASP A 169 -27.50 -20.32 25.19
CA ASP A 169 -27.12 -20.90 26.46
C ASP A 169 -27.20 -22.45 26.40
N ASP A 170 -26.72 -23.05 27.49
CA ASP A 170 -26.86 -24.45 27.93
C ASP A 170 -25.68 -25.38 27.54
N GLU A 171 -24.99 -26.12 28.40
CA GLU A 171 -25.09 -26.48 29.82
C GLU A 171 -23.78 -27.30 30.10
N ASP A 172 -23.25 -27.22 31.34
CA ASP A 172 -22.24 -28.09 32.00
C ASP A 172 -20.79 -28.25 31.46
#